data_AF-A0A9Q0BQV4-F1
#
_entry.id   AF-A0A9Q0BQV4-F1
#
_cell.length_a   1.000
_cell.length_b   1.000
_cell.length_c   1.000
_cell.angle_alpha   90.00
_cell.angle_beta   90.00
_cell.angle_gamma   90.00
#
_symmetry.space_group_name_H-M   'P 1'
#
loop_
_entity.id
_entity.type
_entity.pdbx_description
1 polymer ?
#
loop_
_entity_poly.entity_id
_entity_poly.type
_entity_poly.pdbx_seq_one_letter_code
_entity_poly.pdbx_strand_id
1 'polypeptide(L)'
;MKMICQILCIAAMSALVSTAALEKGEREEALHFGFQTENGHRRNEAITYTVKPKTDKEPNEVTTQKPVEFKGGYSFISADGYEYQVLYKANKNGFQPYVTAHKIKPDKS
;
A
#
# COMPACT_ATOMS: atom_id res chain seq x y z
N MET A 1 37.82 -12.82 49.56
CA MET A 1 38.17 -12.75 48.13
C MET A 1 36.92 -12.41 47.33
N LYS A 2 36.97 -11.27 46.60
CA LYS A 2 36.19 -10.91 45.39
C LYS A 2 34.66 -10.74 45.52
N MET A 3 33.99 -9.71 45.02
CA MET A 3 34.34 -8.41 44.46
C MET A 3 33.11 -7.49 44.59
N ILE A 4 33.39 -6.18 44.64
CA ILE A 4 32.46 -5.07 44.42
C ILE A 4 31.89 -5.13 42.98
N CYS A 5 30.59 -4.87 42.82
CA CYS A 5 29.94 -4.48 41.55
C CYS A 5 28.66 -3.70 41.94
N GLN A 6 28.74 -2.42 42.33
CA GLN A 6 28.83 -1.23 41.49
C GLN A 6 27.71 -1.10 40.44
N ILE A 7 26.97 0.01 40.58
CA ILE A 7 26.25 0.80 39.59
C ILE A 7 24.74 0.55 39.49
N LEU A 8 24.04 1.30 40.35
CA LEU A 8 22.65 1.70 40.22
C LEU A 8 22.56 2.78 39.11
N CYS A 9 22.46 2.37 37.85
CA CYS A 9 22.15 3.29 36.75
C CYS A 9 20.63 3.45 36.64
N ILE A 10 20.12 4.54 37.20
CA ILE A 10 18.79 5.07 36.91
C ILE A 10 18.80 5.52 35.45
N ALA A 11 18.45 4.62 34.54
CA ALA A 11 18.14 4.99 33.17
C ALA A 11 16.75 5.63 33.18
N ALA A 12 16.71 6.95 33.33
CA ALA A 12 15.55 7.75 32.99
C ALA A 12 15.27 7.53 31.49
N MET A 13 14.38 6.59 31.17
CA MET A 13 13.76 6.52 29.86
C MET A 13 12.93 7.78 29.71
N SER A 14 13.52 8.78 29.06
CA SER A 14 12.84 9.93 28.51
C SER A 14 11.69 9.43 27.65
N ALA A 15 10.46 9.70 28.09
CA ALA A 15 9.29 9.52 27.25
C ALA A 15 9.46 10.42 26.03
N LEU A 16 9.86 9.83 24.90
CA LEU A 16 9.71 10.44 23.58
C LEU A 16 8.22 10.58 23.31
N VAL A 17 7.63 11.66 23.79
CA VAL A 17 6.34 12.13 23.28
C VAL A 17 6.63 12.64 21.88
N SER A 18 6.41 11.78 20.88
CA SER A 18 6.29 12.22 19.49
C SER A 18 5.06 13.11 19.39
N THR A 19 5.25 14.42 19.51
CA THR A 19 4.29 15.39 19.00
C THR A 19 4.36 15.31 17.48
N ALA A 20 3.51 14.47 16.88
CA ALA A 20 3.29 14.52 15.44
C ALA A 20 2.77 15.92 15.11
N ALA A 21 3.63 16.77 14.54
CA ALA A 21 3.24 18.07 14.03
C ALA A 21 2.10 17.84 13.02
N LEU A 22 0.99 18.54 13.21
CA LEU A 22 -0.16 18.50 12.32
C LEU A 22 0.31 19.02 10.95
N GLU A 23 0.63 18.08 10.05
CA GLU A 23 1.23 18.35 8.76
C GLU A 23 0.21 19.13 7.92
N LYS A 24 0.44 20.45 7.80
CA LYS A 24 -0.51 21.41 7.21
C LYS A 24 -0.47 21.43 5.68
N GLY A 25 0.13 20.41 5.05
CA GLY A 25 0.38 20.33 3.61
C GLY A 25 -0.28 19.11 2.95
N GLU A 26 -0.36 19.13 1.62
CA GLU A 26 -0.71 17.93 0.85
C GLU A 26 0.28 16.82 1.18
N ARG A 27 -0.22 15.64 1.58
CA ARG A 27 0.62 14.46 1.79
C ARG A 27 0.26 13.37 0.81
N GLU A 28 1.26 12.68 0.29
CA GLU A 28 1.08 11.50 -0.53
C GLU A 28 1.03 10.28 0.38
N GLU A 29 -0.02 9.47 0.22
CA GLU A 29 -0.21 8.23 0.95
C GLU A 29 -0.18 7.05 -0.01
N ALA A 30 0.38 5.94 0.47
CA ALA A 30 0.40 4.68 -0.23
C ALA A 30 -0.37 3.63 0.57
N LEU A 31 -1.25 2.88 -0.09
CA LEU A 31 -1.96 1.76 0.48
C LEU A 31 -1.60 0.50 -0.30
N HIS A 32 -1.08 -0.49 0.43
CA HIS A 32 -0.72 -1.79 -0.11
C HIS A 32 -1.60 -2.85 0.52
N PHE A 33 -2.31 -3.61 -0.31
CA PHE A 33 -3.02 -4.78 0.15
C PHE A 33 -2.87 -5.93 -0.84
N GLY A 34 -2.87 -7.14 -0.31
CA GLY A 34 -2.86 -8.33 -1.12
C GLY A 34 -3.37 -9.52 -0.36
N PHE A 35 -3.87 -10.50 -1.09
CA PHE A 35 -4.30 -11.78 -0.54
C PHE A 35 -4.06 -12.91 -1.52
N GLN A 36 -3.99 -14.11 -1.00
CA GLN A 36 -3.95 -15.36 -1.74
C GLN A 36 -4.97 -16.31 -1.13
N THR A 37 -5.73 -17.00 -1.96
CA THR A 37 -6.70 -18.02 -1.55
C THR A 37 -6.16 -19.41 -1.82
N GLU A 38 -6.71 -20.42 -1.13
CA GLU A 38 -6.32 -21.83 -1.28
C GLU A 38 -6.55 -22.35 -2.72
N ASN A 39 -7.56 -21.83 -3.41
CA ASN A 39 -7.85 -22.15 -4.81
C ASN A 39 -6.98 -21.35 -5.82
N GLY A 40 -5.89 -20.71 -5.38
CA GLY A 40 -4.88 -20.13 -6.26
C GLY A 40 -5.19 -18.73 -6.81
N HIS A 41 -6.26 -18.07 -6.35
CA HIS A 41 -6.48 -16.67 -6.70
C HIS A 41 -5.53 -15.78 -5.90
N ARG A 42 -4.91 -14.81 -6.58
CA ARG A 42 -4.02 -13.83 -5.96
C ARG A 42 -4.41 -12.43 -6.38
N ARG A 43 -4.45 -11.51 -5.43
CA ARG A 43 -4.61 -10.08 -5.70
C ARG A 43 -3.51 -9.30 -4.99
N ASN A 44 -2.93 -8.32 -5.67
CA ASN A 44 -1.96 -7.40 -5.11
C ASN A 44 -2.23 -5.99 -5.65
N GLU A 45 -2.42 -5.02 -4.77
CA GLU A 45 -2.76 -3.66 -5.14
C GLU A 45 -1.86 -2.66 -4.43
N ALA A 46 -1.43 -1.65 -5.17
CA ALA A 46 -0.57 -0.57 -4.71
C ALA A 46 -1.21 0.76 -5.12
N ILE A 47 -1.94 1.35 -4.19
CA ILE A 47 -2.67 2.61 -4.40
C ILE A 47 -1.80 3.76 -3.93
N THR A 48 -1.68 4.81 -4.74
CA THR A 48 -1.06 6.07 -4.34
C THR A 48 -2.08 7.19 -4.47
N TYR A 49 -2.32 7.94 -3.40
CA TYR A 49 -3.29 9.03 -3.39
C TYR A 49 -2.79 10.24 -2.61
N THR A 50 -3.23 11.43 -3.02
CA THR A 50 -2.91 12.68 -2.32
C THR A 50 -4.00 13.01 -1.31
N VAL A 51 -3.64 13.13 -0.04
CA VAL A 51 -4.52 13.60 1.04
C VAL A 51 -4.28 15.08 1.26
N LYS A 52 -5.34 15.89 1.14
CA LYS A 52 -5.31 17.29 1.57
C LYS A 52 -5.89 17.38 2.99
N PRO A 53 -5.23 18.08 3.93
CA PRO A 53 -5.79 18.31 5.25
C PRO A 53 -7.09 19.11 5.11
N LYS A 54 -8.13 18.74 5.88
CA LYS A 54 -9.35 19.54 5.98
C LYS A 54 -8.94 20.91 6.52
N THR A 55 -8.97 21.91 5.64
CA THR A 55 -8.78 23.29 6.03
C THR A 55 -10.17 23.89 6.11
N ASP A 56 -10.53 24.46 7.26
CA ASP A 56 -11.76 25.25 7.42
C ASP A 56 -11.64 26.53 6.59
N LYS A 57 -11.73 26.43 5.26
CA LYS A 57 -11.69 27.59 4.35
C LYS A 57 -12.85 27.56 3.37
N GLU A 58 -13.37 28.77 3.17
CA GLU A 58 -14.59 29.17 2.46
C GLU A 58 -14.85 28.49 1.11
N PRO A 59 -16.13 28.37 0.69
CA PRO A 59 -16.60 27.52 -0.41
C PRO A 59 -16.18 27.96 -1.84
N ASN A 60 -15.24 28.89 -2.02
CA ASN A 60 -15.00 29.55 -3.31
C ASN A 60 -13.62 29.32 -3.95
N GLU A 61 -12.72 28.50 -3.40
CA GLU A 61 -11.50 28.10 -4.13
C GLU A 61 -11.71 26.80 -4.91
N VAL A 62 -11.76 26.91 -6.25
CA VAL A 62 -11.68 25.76 -7.17
C VAL A 62 -10.31 25.12 -7.00
N THR A 63 -10.21 24.23 -6.03
CA THR A 63 -9.01 23.46 -5.77
C THR A 63 -8.88 22.44 -6.88
N THR A 64 -7.91 22.63 -7.79
CA THR A 64 -7.49 21.61 -8.76
C THR A 64 -6.99 20.39 -7.98
N GLN A 65 -7.86 19.39 -7.82
CA GLN A 65 -7.48 18.12 -7.22
C GLN A 65 -6.50 17.41 -8.17
N LYS A 66 -5.33 17.00 -7.65
CA LYS A 66 -4.43 16.15 -8.42
C LYS A 66 -5.16 14.84 -8.75
N PRO A 67 -5.12 14.37 -10.01
CA PRO A 67 -5.74 13.11 -10.37
C PRO A 67 -5.14 11.96 -9.56
N VAL A 68 -6.00 11.18 -8.92
CA VAL A 68 -5.58 9.95 -8.22
C VAL A 68 -5.17 8.90 -9.25
N GLU A 69 -4.08 8.19 -8.97
CA GLU A 69 -3.56 7.10 -9.80
C GLU A 69 -3.54 5.80 -9.01
N PHE A 70 -4.25 4.79 -9.52
CA PHE A 70 -4.31 3.45 -8.94
C PHE A 70 -3.47 2.50 -9.78
N LYS A 71 -2.62 1.70 -9.15
CA LYS A 71 -1.87 0.62 -9.79
C LYS A 71 -2.14 -0.69 -9.04
N GLY A 72 -2.24 -1.77 -9.78
CA GLY A 72 -2.41 -3.07 -9.16
C GLY A 72 -2.34 -4.19 -10.14
N GLY A 73 -2.52 -5.39 -9.61
CA GLY A 73 -2.73 -6.56 -10.42
C GLY A 73 -3.38 -7.70 -9.67
N TYR A 74 -3.93 -8.63 -10.43
CA TYR A 74 -4.47 -9.87 -9.91
C TYR A 74 -4.12 -11.01 -10.84
N SER A 75 -4.04 -12.22 -10.30
CA SER A 75 -3.89 -13.43 -11.07
C SER A 75 -4.84 -14.51 -10.60
N PHE A 76 -5.25 -15.37 -11.53
CA PHE A 76 -6.14 -16.49 -11.26
C PHE A 76 -5.89 -17.61 -12.26
N ILE A 77 -6.16 -18.84 -11.83
CA ILE A 77 -6.15 -20.02 -12.68
C ILE A 77 -7.57 -20.20 -13.23
N SER A 78 -7.70 -20.18 -14.56
CA SER A 78 -8.98 -20.41 -15.23
C SER A 78 -9.21 -21.91 -15.46
N ALA A 79 -10.48 -22.29 -15.64
CA ALA A 79 -10.88 -23.66 -15.93
C ALA A 79 -10.36 -24.17 -17.29
N ASP A 80 -9.92 -23.27 -18.17
CA ASP A 80 -9.25 -23.59 -19.44
C ASP A 80 -7.78 -24.04 -19.26
N GLY A 81 -7.26 -24.05 -18.04
CA GLY A 81 -5.89 -24.46 -17.72
C GLY A 81 -4.84 -23.37 -17.94
N TYR A 82 -5.24 -22.09 -18.04
CA TYR A 82 -4.32 -20.96 -18.08
C TYR A 82 -4.30 -20.21 -16.75
N GLU A 83 -3.12 -19.73 -16.37
CA GLU A 83 -2.96 -18.66 -15.40
C GLU A 83 -3.08 -17.32 -16.15
N TYR A 84 -4.05 -16.51 -15.74
CA TYR A 84 -4.18 -15.14 -16.21
C TYR A 84 -3.55 -14.19 -15.19
N GLN A 85 -2.75 -13.25 -15.67
CA GLN A 85 -2.30 -12.11 -14.88
C GLN A 85 -2.81 -10.83 -15.53
N VAL A 86 -3.44 -9.99 -14.72
CA VAL A 86 -3.91 -8.66 -15.12
C VAL A 86 -3.14 -7.64 -14.29
N LEU A 87 -2.35 -6.81 -14.96
CA LEU A 87 -1.77 -5.60 -14.38
C LEU A 87 -2.58 -4.41 -14.87
N TYR A 88 -2.75 -3.38 -14.06
CA TYR A 88 -3.54 -2.24 -14.48
C TYR A 88 -3.05 -0.90 -13.91
N LYS A 89 -3.41 0.14 -14.65
CA LYS A 89 -3.36 1.54 -14.24
C LYS A 89 -4.76 2.13 -14.36
N ALA A 90 -5.28 2.77 -13.32
CA ALA A 90 -6.53 3.55 -13.40
C ALA A 90 -6.27 5.00 -12.98
N ASN A 91 -6.70 5.93 -13.81
CA ASN A 91 -6.60 7.37 -13.56
C ASN A 91 -7.71 8.11 -14.31
N LYS A 92 -7.59 9.44 -14.50
CA LYS A 92 -8.56 10.26 -15.25
C LYS A 92 -8.85 9.78 -16.68
N ASN A 93 -7.97 8.98 -17.28
CA ASN A 93 -8.16 8.40 -18.61
C ASN A 93 -8.86 7.03 -18.58
N GLY A 94 -9.35 6.60 -17.42
CA GLY A 94 -10.02 5.30 -17.24
C GLY A 94 -9.06 4.16 -16.90
N PHE A 95 -9.61 2.94 -16.94
CA PHE A 95 -8.92 1.70 -16.63
C PHE A 95 -8.10 1.21 -17.83
N GLN A 96 -6.81 1.00 -17.61
CA GLN A 96 -5.83 0.59 -18.63
C GLN A 96 -5.19 -0.74 -18.20
N PRO A 97 -5.75 -1.89 -18.64
CA PRO A 97 -5.20 -3.20 -18.31
C PRO A 97 -4.11 -3.65 -19.28
N TYR A 98 -3.20 -4.45 -18.75
CA TYR A 98 -2.27 -5.29 -19.49
C TYR A 98 -2.46 -6.73 -19.02
N VAL A 99 -2.78 -7.63 -19.95
CA VAL A 99 -3.16 -9.02 -19.64
C VAL A 99 -2.14 -9.98 -20.26
N THR A 100 -1.63 -10.89 -19.45
CA THR A 100 -0.86 -12.05 -19.91
C THR A 100 -1.59 -13.34 -19.55
N ALA A 101 -1.42 -14.36 -20.39
CA ALA A 101 -1.96 -15.69 -20.17
C ALA A 101 -0.85 -16.73 -20.34
N HIS A 102 -0.69 -17.60 -19.35
CA HIS A 102 0.32 -18.64 -19.33
C HIS A 102 -0.34 -20.01 -19.19
N LYS A 103 -0.13 -20.90 -20.15
CA LYS A 103 -0.70 -22.25 -20.08
C LYS A 103 -0.02 -23.05 -18.96
N ILE A 104 -0.80 -23.52 -18.01
CA ILE A 104 -0.32 -24.39 -16.94
C ILE A 104 -0.18 -25.80 -17.53
N LYS A 105 1.04 -26.33 -17.51
CA LYS A 105 1.24 -27.75 -17.83
C LYS A 105 0.82 -28.53 -16.59
N PRO A 106 -0.02 -29.58 -16.70
CA PRO A 106 -0.21 -30.48 -15.58
C PRO A 106 1.17 -31.02 -15.21
N ASP A 107 1.49 -31.02 -13.91
CA ASP A 107 2.69 -31.70 -13.45
C ASP A 107 2.62 -33.14 -13.97
N LYS A 108 3.67 -33.55 -14.67
CA LYS A 108 3.78 -34.93 -15.15
C LYS A 108 3.85 -35.81 -13.91
N SER A 109 2.74 -36.48 -13.59
CA SER A 109 2.69 -37.58 -12.63
C SER A 109 3.56 -38.75 -13.10
#